data_AF-A0A239BKI9-F1
#
_entry.id   AF-A0A239BKI9-F1
#
_cell.length_a   1.000
_cell.length_b   1.000
_cell.length_c   1.000
_cell.angle_alpha   90.00
_cell.angle_beta   90.00
_cell.angle_gamma   90.00
#
_symmetry.space_group_name_H-M   'P 1'
#
loop_
_entity.id
_entity.type
_entity.pdbx_description
1 polymer ?
#
loop_
_entity_poly.entity_id
_entity_poly.type
_entity_poly.pdbx_seq_one_letter_code
_entity_poly.pdbx_strand_id
1 'polypeptide(L)'
;MHRSVRRLLGSAATVAVAASLSLTVADGTSASVTSSAIPQFTMPKVYGTRFQAASHHDFTKGILRSRDDGILRGWVRSYNKGTAEYTPVRWVSGKQEEDGFFAGPEKGDVSGYRSPVSSKAVLYSTTGCKISGTRVTADERGLGTTRCSTQGLTAHLEAGYRAAMITVYRGQIVKIQEISTP
;
A
#
# COMPACT_ATOMS: atom_id res chain seq x y z
N MET A 1 -67.58 -0.09 -33.23
CA MET A 1 -68.69 0.88 -33.00
C MET A 1 -69.48 0.43 -31.77
N HIS A 2 -70.01 1.37 -30.97
CA HIS A 2 -70.68 1.26 -29.64
C HIS A 2 -69.71 1.17 -28.44
N ARG A 3 -69.36 2.23 -27.69
CA ARG A 3 -70.10 3.19 -26.82
C ARG A 3 -70.87 2.56 -25.64
N SER A 4 -70.37 2.73 -24.42
CA SER A 4 -71.00 3.48 -23.29
C SER A 4 -70.23 3.19 -21.99
N VAL A 5 -69.48 4.12 -21.39
CA VAL A 5 -69.84 5.34 -20.63
C VAL A 5 -70.61 5.04 -19.34
N ARG A 6 -69.99 5.27 -18.18
CA ARG A 6 -70.35 6.30 -17.17
C ARG A 6 -69.40 6.19 -15.95
N ARG A 7 -68.59 7.22 -15.63
CA ARG A 7 -68.91 8.44 -14.82
C ARG A 7 -69.05 8.06 -13.33
N LEU A 8 -68.33 8.64 -12.37
CA LEU A 8 -68.29 10.07 -11.99
C LEU A 8 -67.37 10.31 -10.77
N LEU A 9 -66.87 11.56 -10.69
CA LEU A 9 -66.65 12.41 -9.50
C LEU A 9 -65.60 11.95 -8.46
N GLY A 10 -64.80 12.80 -7.85
CA GLY A 10 -64.74 14.25 -7.79
C GLY A 10 -63.54 14.62 -6.89
N SER A 11 -62.83 15.68 -7.24
CA SER A 11 -62.74 16.91 -6.43
C SER A 11 -61.91 16.79 -5.15
N ALA A 12 -60.76 17.46 -5.13
CA ALA A 12 -60.59 18.70 -4.38
C ALA A 12 -59.10 18.93 -4.09
N ALA A 13 -58.65 20.13 -4.45
CA ALA A 13 -57.32 20.64 -4.20
C ALA A 13 -57.12 20.95 -2.71
N THR A 14 -55.90 20.73 -2.22
CA THR A 14 -55.33 21.51 -1.12
C THR A 14 -53.86 21.79 -1.40
N VAL A 15 -53.59 23.09 -1.55
CA VAL A 15 -52.28 23.73 -1.54
C VAL A 15 -51.71 23.63 -0.13
N ALA A 16 -50.43 23.24 0.02
CA ALA A 16 -49.67 23.54 1.24
C ALA A 16 -48.15 23.58 0.98
N VAL A 17 -47.65 24.81 0.93
CA VAL A 17 -46.41 25.33 1.53
C VAL A 17 -45.07 24.66 1.18
N ALA A 18 -44.27 25.43 0.45
CA ALA A 18 -42.84 25.25 0.26
C ALA A 18 -42.09 25.26 1.60
N ALA A 19 -41.24 24.26 1.82
CA ALA A 19 -40.10 24.35 2.73
C ALA A 19 -38.83 24.28 1.89
N SER A 20 -38.32 25.46 1.51
CA SER A 20 -37.00 25.62 0.92
C SER A 20 -35.97 25.27 1.99
N LEU A 21 -35.43 24.05 1.93
CA LEU A 21 -34.22 23.70 2.67
C LEU A 21 -33.06 24.42 1.99
N SER A 22 -32.79 25.64 2.44
CA SER A 22 -31.53 26.33 2.21
C SER A 22 -30.43 25.51 2.87
N LEU A 23 -29.85 24.55 2.14
CA LEU A 23 -28.53 24.04 2.45
C LEU A 23 -27.56 25.19 2.21
N THR A 24 -27.21 25.87 3.28
CA THR A 24 -25.97 26.63 3.36
C THR A 24 -24.84 25.64 3.10
N VAL A 25 -24.38 25.58 1.85
CA VAL A 25 -23.06 25.04 1.53
C VAL A 25 -22.10 26.00 2.22
N ALA A 26 -21.65 25.60 3.40
CA ALA A 26 -20.58 26.28 4.10
C ALA A 26 -19.35 26.21 3.19
N ASP A 27 -19.03 27.37 2.63
CA ASP A 27 -17.80 27.66 1.94
C ASP A 27 -16.59 27.18 2.75
N GLY A 28 -15.64 26.59 2.05
CA GLY A 28 -14.23 26.75 2.37
C GLY A 28 -13.81 26.39 3.79
N THR A 29 -13.88 25.12 4.16
CA THR A 29 -12.78 24.55 4.95
C THR A 29 -12.47 23.18 4.37
N SER A 30 -11.73 23.18 3.26
CA SER A 30 -10.75 22.12 3.04
C SER A 30 -10.01 21.98 4.36
N ALA A 31 -10.30 20.91 5.11
CA ALA A 31 -9.44 20.52 6.21
C ALA A 31 -8.05 20.43 5.59
N SER A 32 -7.23 21.44 5.85
CA SER A 32 -5.81 21.42 5.55
C SER A 32 -5.29 20.25 6.34
N VAL A 33 -5.24 19.10 5.67
CA VAL A 33 -4.56 17.91 6.15
C VAL A 33 -3.12 18.39 6.26
N THR A 34 -2.76 18.84 7.45
CA THR A 34 -1.39 19.15 7.82
C THR A 34 -0.62 17.89 7.44
N SER A 35 0.15 18.01 6.36
CA SER A 35 1.04 16.96 5.88
C SER A 35 2.12 16.83 6.94
N SER A 36 1.79 16.20 8.06
CA SER A 36 2.73 15.85 9.11
C SER A 36 3.85 15.08 8.43
N ALA A 37 5.07 15.63 8.50
CA ALA A 37 6.22 14.98 7.93
C ALA A 37 6.30 13.55 8.47
N ILE A 38 6.50 12.57 7.59
CA ILE A 38 6.63 11.17 8.00
C ILE A 38 7.79 11.09 9.00
N PRO A 39 7.58 10.55 10.21
CA PRO A 39 8.65 10.40 11.20
C PRO A 39 9.81 9.59 10.64
N GLN A 40 11.01 9.86 11.13
CA GLN A 40 12.15 8.99 10.84
C GLN A 40 12.04 7.71 11.67
N PHE A 41 11.87 6.58 11.00
CA PHE A 41 11.89 5.26 11.62
C PHE A 41 13.30 4.68 11.66
N THR A 42 13.61 3.92 12.71
CA THR A 42 14.85 3.15 12.79
C THR A 42 14.93 2.13 11.65
N MET A 43 15.98 2.23 10.84
CA MET A 43 16.21 1.30 9.75
C MET A 43 16.66 -0.07 10.30
N PRO A 44 15.96 -1.17 9.97
CA PRO A 44 16.43 -2.49 10.35
C PRO A 44 17.67 -2.90 9.53
N LYS A 45 18.39 -3.91 10.01
CA LYS A 45 19.51 -4.50 9.25
C LYS A 45 19.02 -4.95 7.86
N VAL A 46 19.71 -4.51 6.81
CA VAL A 46 19.37 -4.84 5.42
C VAL A 46 19.43 -6.34 5.17
N TYR A 47 20.50 -7.00 5.62
CA TYR A 47 20.68 -8.45 5.51
C TYR A 47 20.45 -9.16 6.85
N GLY A 48 19.36 -8.81 7.55
CA GLY A 48 19.02 -9.42 8.83
C GLY A 48 18.55 -10.88 8.69
N THR A 49 19.06 -11.76 9.54
CA THR A 49 18.85 -13.22 9.47
C THR A 49 17.58 -13.73 10.16
N ARG A 50 16.79 -12.84 10.77
CA ARG A 50 15.51 -13.14 11.44
C ARG A 50 14.36 -12.38 10.82
N PHE A 51 13.18 -12.99 10.74
CA PHE A 51 11.96 -12.31 10.29
C PHE A 51 11.58 -11.18 11.24
N GLN A 52 11.05 -10.10 10.67
CA GLN A 52 10.50 -8.99 11.45
C GLN A 52 9.00 -9.19 11.66
N ALA A 53 8.61 -9.44 12.91
CA ALA A 53 7.21 -9.42 13.32
C ALA A 53 6.76 -7.99 13.65
N ALA A 54 5.44 -7.78 13.72
CA ALA A 54 4.83 -6.63 14.37
C ALA A 54 4.26 -7.12 15.71
N SER A 55 4.32 -6.30 16.76
CA SER A 55 3.97 -6.72 18.13
C SER A 55 2.49 -7.10 18.28
N HIS A 56 1.62 -6.66 17.37
CA HIS A 56 0.18 -6.89 17.43
C HIS A 56 -0.39 -7.66 16.25
N HIS A 57 0.47 -8.20 15.38
CA HIS A 57 -0.01 -9.00 14.25
C HIS A 57 -0.18 -10.46 14.68
N ASP A 58 -1.43 -10.92 14.64
CA ASP A 58 -1.80 -12.30 14.92
C ASP A 58 -1.78 -13.15 13.63
N PHE A 59 -0.65 -13.82 13.42
CA PHE A 59 -0.41 -14.67 12.26
C PHE A 59 -1.20 -15.99 12.28
N THR A 60 -2.04 -16.24 13.29
CA THR A 60 -2.92 -17.43 13.31
C THR A 60 -4.26 -17.17 12.63
N LYS A 61 -4.65 -15.90 12.46
CA LYS A 61 -6.01 -15.53 12.07
C LYS A 61 -6.29 -15.54 10.58
N GLY A 62 -5.34 -15.87 9.71
CA GLY A 62 -5.55 -15.90 8.25
C GLY A 62 -5.77 -14.53 7.59
N ILE A 63 -5.96 -13.47 8.38
CA ILE A 63 -6.37 -12.14 7.90
C ILE A 63 -5.15 -11.21 7.89
N LEU A 64 -4.73 -10.80 6.71
CA LEU A 64 -3.68 -9.78 6.54
C LEU A 64 -4.23 -8.40 6.93
N ARG A 65 -3.62 -7.79 7.95
CA ARG A 65 -3.85 -6.40 8.39
C ARG A 65 -2.68 -5.51 8.00
N SER A 66 -2.88 -4.20 8.08
CA SER A 66 -1.74 -3.29 8.00
C SER A 66 -0.76 -3.59 9.10
N ARG A 67 0.53 -3.49 8.79
CA ARG A 67 1.58 -3.44 9.80
C ARG A 67 1.44 -2.16 10.63
N ASP A 68 1.93 -2.22 11.86
CA ASP A 68 2.29 -1.03 12.66
C ASP A 68 3.25 -0.12 11.88
N ASP A 69 3.24 1.16 12.24
CA ASP A 69 4.13 2.16 11.65
C ASP A 69 5.60 1.76 11.81
N GLY A 70 6.38 1.94 10.74
CA GLY A 70 7.79 1.57 10.73
C GLY A 70 8.28 1.03 9.40
N ILE A 71 9.47 0.44 9.43
CA ILE A 71 10.12 -0.15 8.25
C ILE A 71 10.13 -1.66 8.39
N LEU A 72 9.61 -2.35 7.37
CA LEU A 72 9.69 -3.79 7.20
C LEU A 72 10.64 -4.14 6.06
N ARG A 73 11.59 -5.01 6.33
CA ARG A 73 12.33 -5.75 5.32
C ARG A 73 11.45 -6.89 4.81
N GLY A 74 11.03 -6.81 3.56
CA GLY A 74 10.04 -7.73 3.00
C GLY A 74 10.00 -7.81 1.48
N TRP A 75 9.05 -8.61 1.00
CA TRP A 75 8.63 -8.65 -0.40
C TRP A 75 7.21 -8.12 -0.51
N VAL A 76 6.94 -7.39 -1.59
CA VAL A 76 5.56 -7.23 -2.06
C VAL A 76 5.20 -8.49 -2.85
N ARG A 77 4.21 -9.25 -2.39
CA ARG A 77 3.76 -10.50 -3.02
C ARG A 77 2.73 -10.27 -4.12
N SER A 78 1.88 -9.28 -3.93
CA SER A 78 0.85 -8.91 -4.89
C SER A 78 0.44 -7.46 -4.68
N TYR A 79 -0.03 -6.86 -5.76
CA TYR A 79 -0.59 -5.53 -5.75
C TYR A 79 -1.89 -5.51 -6.58
N ASN A 80 -2.97 -5.04 -6.00
CA ASN A 80 -4.27 -4.97 -6.64
C ASN A 80 -5.08 -3.79 -6.08
N LYS A 81 -5.73 -3.01 -6.96
CA LYS A 81 -6.61 -1.88 -6.58
C LYS A 81 -5.96 -0.94 -5.55
N GLY A 82 -4.70 -0.58 -5.75
CA GLY A 82 -3.99 0.33 -4.85
C GLY A 82 -3.55 -0.28 -3.51
N THR A 83 -3.72 -1.59 -3.32
CA THR A 83 -3.38 -2.30 -2.08
C THR A 83 -2.29 -3.32 -2.35
N ALA A 84 -1.24 -3.29 -1.53
CA ALA A 84 -0.15 -4.26 -1.60
C ALA A 84 -0.28 -5.28 -0.45
N GLU A 85 -0.07 -6.55 -0.78
CA GLU A 85 0.19 -7.61 0.19
C GLU A 85 1.68 -7.88 0.23
N TYR A 86 2.24 -7.96 1.43
CA TYR A 86 3.68 -8.04 1.61
C TYR A 86 4.06 -8.87 2.83
N THR A 87 5.20 -9.54 2.77
CA THR A 87 5.66 -10.49 3.79
C THR A 87 7.06 -10.16 4.27
N PRO A 88 7.39 -10.39 5.55
CA PRO A 88 8.74 -10.21 6.05
C PRO A 88 9.68 -11.19 5.33
N VAL A 89 10.95 -10.80 5.21
CA VAL A 89 12.00 -11.69 4.70
C VAL A 89 13.17 -11.74 5.67
N ARG A 90 13.91 -12.85 5.65
CA ARG A 90 15.21 -13.00 6.30
C ARG A 90 16.28 -13.25 5.26
N TRP A 91 17.47 -12.76 5.52
CA TRP A 91 18.65 -13.10 4.73
C TRP A 91 19.12 -14.50 5.10
N VAL A 92 19.45 -15.28 4.07
CA VAL A 92 20.10 -16.58 4.17
C VAL A 92 21.44 -16.46 3.46
N SER A 93 22.52 -16.40 4.24
CA SER A 93 23.87 -16.39 3.69
C SER A 93 24.16 -17.72 2.98
N GLY A 94 24.81 -17.63 1.82
CA GLY A 94 25.34 -18.77 1.09
C GLY A 94 26.68 -19.24 1.65
N LYS A 95 27.34 -20.13 0.90
CA LYS A 95 28.64 -20.70 1.28
C LYS A 95 29.82 -19.79 0.93
N GLN A 96 29.66 -18.93 -0.07
CA GLN A 96 30.64 -17.90 -0.43
C GLN A 96 30.21 -16.55 0.18
N GLU A 97 31.18 -15.65 0.38
CA GLU A 97 30.93 -14.33 0.99
C GLU A 97 29.95 -13.47 0.17
N GLU A 98 29.89 -13.70 -1.14
CA GLU A 98 28.99 -13.00 -2.07
C GLU A 98 27.68 -13.75 -2.32
N ASP A 99 27.50 -14.95 -1.77
CA ASP A 99 26.31 -15.74 -2.02
C ASP A 99 25.25 -15.50 -0.93
N GLY A 100 23.98 -15.46 -1.34
CA GLY A 100 22.87 -15.55 -0.43
C GLY A 100 21.55 -15.15 -1.08
N PHE A 101 20.47 -15.33 -0.33
CA PHE A 101 19.15 -14.99 -0.83
C PHE A 101 18.24 -14.54 0.31
N PHE A 102 17.22 -13.76 -0.05
CA PHE A 102 16.11 -13.51 0.86
C PHE A 102 15.16 -14.70 0.86
N ALA A 103 14.83 -15.19 2.04
CA ALA A 103 13.79 -16.19 2.24
C ALA A 103 12.59 -15.54 2.91
N GLY A 104 11.39 -15.84 2.39
CA GLY A 104 10.13 -15.56 3.06
C GLY A 104 9.82 -16.63 4.11
N PRO A 105 8.74 -16.44 4.88
CA PRO A 105 8.23 -17.46 5.80
C PRO A 105 7.83 -18.74 5.05
N GLU A 106 7.66 -19.85 5.78
CA GLU A 106 7.34 -21.13 5.17
C GLU A 106 5.97 -21.11 4.49
N LYS A 107 5.81 -21.97 3.48
CA LYS A 107 4.55 -22.06 2.73
C LYS A 107 3.44 -22.53 3.69
N GLY A 108 2.40 -21.70 3.84
CA GLY A 108 1.28 -21.99 4.73
C GLY A 108 1.27 -21.14 5.99
N ASP A 109 2.40 -20.49 6.32
CA ASP A 109 2.40 -19.49 7.38
C ASP A 109 1.62 -18.25 6.91
N VAL A 110 0.66 -17.80 7.73
CA VAL A 110 -0.05 -16.54 7.49
C VAL A 110 0.81 -15.35 7.91
N SER A 111 2.10 -15.33 7.58
CA SER A 111 3.01 -14.26 7.95
C SER A 111 3.09 -13.17 6.89
N GLY A 112 2.01 -12.41 6.75
CA GLY A 112 1.95 -11.28 5.84
C GLY A 112 1.11 -10.12 6.34
N TYR A 113 1.27 -9.00 5.67
CA TYR A 113 0.56 -7.77 5.94
C TYR A 113 -0.11 -7.30 4.65
N ARG A 114 -1.07 -6.41 4.81
CA ARG A 114 -1.76 -5.77 3.69
C ARG A 114 -2.03 -4.32 4.02
N SER A 115 -1.59 -3.43 3.14
CA SER A 115 -1.76 -1.98 3.32
C SER A 115 -2.05 -1.32 1.97
N PRO A 116 -2.91 -0.29 1.93
CA PRO A 116 -2.99 0.60 0.77
C PRO A 116 -1.64 1.27 0.53
N VAL A 117 -1.34 1.54 -0.74
CA VAL A 117 -0.18 2.32 -1.17
C VAL A 117 -0.60 3.77 -1.27
N SER A 118 0.13 4.65 -0.58
CA SER A 118 -0.14 6.09 -0.63
C SER A 118 0.03 6.63 -2.05
N SER A 119 -0.81 7.58 -2.45
CA SER A 119 -0.66 8.28 -3.74
C SER A 119 0.64 9.08 -3.85
N LYS A 120 1.28 9.38 -2.71
CA LYS A 120 2.58 10.04 -2.61
C LYS A 120 3.72 9.07 -2.32
N ALA A 121 3.48 7.76 -2.38
CA ALA A 121 4.50 6.77 -2.11
C ALA A 121 5.65 6.90 -3.12
N VAL A 122 6.86 6.66 -2.64
CA VAL A 122 8.07 6.74 -3.47
C VAL A 122 8.76 5.39 -3.54
N LEU A 123 9.24 5.03 -4.74
CA LEU A 123 10.15 3.90 -4.95
C LEU A 123 11.58 4.42 -5.10
N TYR A 124 12.51 3.78 -4.41
CA TYR A 124 13.94 3.88 -4.66
C TYR A 124 14.45 2.52 -5.14
N SER A 125 14.97 2.48 -6.37
CA SER A 125 15.33 1.24 -7.06
C SER A 125 16.84 1.00 -7.08
N THR A 126 17.22 -0.29 -7.07
CA THR A 126 18.59 -0.77 -7.25
C THR A 126 18.93 -1.05 -8.72
N THR A 127 17.96 -1.00 -9.62
CA THR A 127 18.11 -1.32 -11.06
C THR A 127 17.76 -0.13 -11.95
N GLY A 128 17.80 1.09 -11.42
CA GLY A 128 17.47 2.31 -12.15
C GLY A 128 16.01 2.37 -12.63
N CYS A 129 15.07 1.89 -11.81
CA CYS A 129 13.62 1.92 -12.08
C CYS A 129 13.15 1.00 -13.21
N LYS A 130 14.00 0.05 -13.62
CA LYS A 130 13.66 -0.99 -14.59
C LYS A 130 13.41 -2.31 -13.88
N ILE A 131 12.42 -3.07 -14.34
CA ILE A 131 12.17 -4.42 -13.82
C ILE A 131 13.38 -5.34 -14.05
N SER A 132 14.11 -5.16 -15.15
CA SER A 132 15.39 -5.81 -15.38
C SER A 132 16.39 -4.73 -15.80
N GLY A 133 17.29 -4.36 -14.90
CA GLY A 133 18.34 -3.38 -15.17
C GLY A 133 19.69 -3.96 -14.80
N THR A 134 20.70 -3.74 -15.64
CA THR A 134 22.07 -4.21 -15.44
C THR A 134 22.92 -3.23 -14.62
N ARG A 135 22.47 -1.98 -14.48
CA ARG A 135 23.15 -0.97 -13.68
C ARG A 135 22.67 -1.06 -12.23
N VAL A 136 23.57 -1.43 -11.33
CA VAL A 136 23.34 -1.37 -9.89
C VAL A 136 23.34 0.09 -9.44
N THR A 137 22.25 0.52 -8.82
CA THR A 137 22.08 1.84 -8.21
C THR A 137 21.75 1.69 -6.74
N ALA A 138 22.71 1.16 -5.98
CA ALA A 138 22.60 0.92 -4.55
C ALA A 138 23.64 1.74 -3.76
N ASP A 139 23.33 2.06 -2.50
CA ASP A 139 24.29 2.62 -1.55
C ASP A 139 25.19 1.52 -0.94
N GLU A 140 26.12 1.89 -0.07
CA GLU A 140 27.04 0.96 0.61
C GLU A 140 26.34 -0.11 1.45
N ARG A 141 25.07 0.09 1.82
CA ARG A 141 24.26 -0.88 2.59
C ARG A 141 23.48 -1.81 1.67
N GLY A 142 23.57 -1.61 0.35
CA GLY A 142 22.80 -2.33 -0.66
C GLY A 142 21.39 -1.78 -0.87
N LEU A 143 21.09 -0.54 -0.47
CA LEU A 143 19.76 0.05 -0.67
C LEU A 143 19.68 0.89 -1.95
N GLY A 144 18.57 0.76 -2.68
CA GLY A 144 18.32 1.53 -3.89
C GLY A 144 18.44 3.03 -3.67
N THR A 145 19.06 3.74 -4.62
CA THR A 145 19.27 5.19 -4.57
C THR A 145 18.55 5.94 -5.69
N THR A 146 18.11 5.24 -6.74
CA THR A 146 17.40 5.87 -7.86
C THR A 146 15.93 6.04 -7.54
N ARG A 147 15.47 7.29 -7.39
CA ARG A 147 14.04 7.57 -7.22
C ARG A 147 13.26 7.33 -8.52
N CYS A 148 12.18 6.58 -8.44
CA CYS A 148 11.33 6.26 -9.59
C CYS A 148 10.08 7.14 -9.66
N SER A 149 9.52 7.21 -10.87
CA SER A 149 8.19 7.79 -11.10
C SER A 149 7.09 6.94 -10.46
N THR A 150 5.89 7.49 -10.31
CA THR A 150 4.70 6.74 -9.85
C THR A 150 4.42 5.53 -10.74
N GLN A 151 4.58 5.67 -12.06
CA GLN A 151 4.44 4.55 -12.99
C GLN A 151 5.47 3.45 -12.73
N GLY A 152 6.73 3.83 -12.45
CA GLY A 152 7.78 2.87 -12.08
C GLY A 152 7.49 2.15 -10.77
N LEU A 153 6.94 2.86 -9.78
CA LEU A 153 6.46 2.25 -8.53
C LEU A 153 5.33 1.24 -8.81
N THR A 154 4.33 1.60 -9.60
CA THR A 154 3.23 0.69 -9.97
C THR A 154 3.76 -0.57 -10.67
N ALA A 155 4.61 -0.42 -11.68
CA ALA A 155 5.19 -1.55 -12.40
C ALA A 155 6.02 -2.45 -11.48
N HIS A 156 6.77 -1.87 -10.54
CA HIS A 156 7.52 -2.62 -9.54
C HIS A 156 6.59 -3.43 -8.61
N LEU A 157 5.51 -2.80 -8.12
CA LEU A 157 4.52 -3.43 -7.27
C LEU A 157 3.79 -4.59 -7.98
N GLU A 158 3.46 -4.41 -9.26
CA GLU A 158 2.83 -5.43 -10.10
C GLU A 158 3.77 -6.60 -10.41
N ALA A 159 5.07 -6.33 -10.61
CA ALA A 159 6.06 -7.39 -10.80
C ALA A 159 6.23 -8.27 -9.54
N GLY A 160 6.15 -7.66 -8.36
CA GLY A 160 6.25 -8.36 -7.08
C GLY A 160 7.62 -9.00 -6.80
N TYR A 161 7.72 -9.69 -5.66
CA TYR A 161 8.85 -10.52 -5.22
C TYR A 161 10.24 -9.86 -5.28
N ARG A 162 10.28 -8.55 -5.07
CA ARG A 162 11.51 -7.76 -4.93
C ARG A 162 11.80 -7.49 -3.46
N ALA A 163 12.98 -7.87 -2.98
CA ALA A 163 13.38 -7.56 -1.62
C ALA A 163 13.48 -6.05 -1.43
N ALA A 164 12.82 -5.52 -0.40
CA ALA A 164 12.77 -4.09 -0.17
C ALA A 164 12.60 -3.74 1.32
N MET A 165 12.98 -2.52 1.65
CA MET A 165 12.55 -1.81 2.85
C MET A 165 11.22 -1.11 2.56
N ILE A 166 10.14 -1.67 3.10
CA ILE A 166 8.76 -1.20 2.97
C ILE A 166 8.44 -0.35 4.20
N THR A 167 8.24 0.95 3.99
CA THR A 167 7.89 1.88 5.06
C THR A 167 6.37 2.05 5.12
N VAL A 168 5.79 1.76 6.28
CA VAL A 168 4.36 1.95 6.58
C VAL A 168 4.22 3.12 7.54
N TYR A 169 3.29 4.02 7.26
CA TYR A 169 2.93 5.12 8.14
C TYR A 169 1.42 5.38 8.07
N ARG A 170 0.77 5.45 9.23
CA ARG A 170 -0.69 5.59 9.37
C ARG A 170 -1.45 4.55 8.54
N GLY A 171 -0.95 3.33 8.55
CA GLY A 171 -1.54 2.19 7.85
C GLY A 171 -1.36 2.17 6.32
N GLN A 172 -0.57 3.08 5.75
CA GLN A 172 -0.29 3.13 4.31
C GLN A 172 1.19 2.87 4.01
N ILE A 173 1.49 2.23 2.88
CA ILE A 173 2.87 2.19 2.36
C ILE A 173 3.19 3.57 1.79
N VAL A 174 4.25 4.19 2.33
CA VAL A 174 4.69 5.54 1.93
C VAL A 174 6.05 5.56 1.24
N LYS A 175 6.83 4.48 1.39
CA LYS A 175 8.12 4.33 0.70
C LYS A 175 8.43 2.85 0.51
N ILE A 176 8.97 2.52 -0.67
CA ILE A 176 9.60 1.24 -0.97
C ILE A 176 11.02 1.54 -1.41
N GLN A 177 12.00 0.89 -0.80
CA GLN A 177 13.40 1.03 -1.19
C GLN A 177 13.97 -0.36 -1.42
N GLU A 178 14.27 -0.69 -2.68
CA GLU A 178 14.79 -1.99 -3.08
C GLU A 178 16.10 -2.30 -2.34
N ILE A 179 16.30 -3.59 -2.06
CA ILE A 179 17.54 -4.14 -1.53
C ILE A 179 18.23 -4.86 -2.67
N SER A 180 19.52 -4.56 -2.86
CA SER A 180 20.36 -5.24 -3.82
C SER A 180 20.54 -6.67 -3.34
N THR A 181 20.26 -7.63 -4.20
CA THR A 181 20.71 -9.00 -4.01
C THR A 181 22.02 -9.14 -4.79
N PRO A 182 23.07 -9.71 -4.18
CA PRO A 182 24.23 -10.20 -4.91
C PRO A 182 23.83 -11.13 -6.07
#